data_AF-A0AAE1L375-F1
#
_entry.id   AF-A0AAE1L375-F1
#
_cell.length_a   1.000
_cell.length_b   1.000
_cell.length_c   1.000
_cell.angle_alpha   90.00
_cell.angle_beta   90.00
_cell.angle_gamma   90.00
#
_symmetry.space_group_name_H-M   'P 1'
#
loop_
_entity.id
_entity.type
_entity.pdbx_description
1 polymer ?
#
loop_
_entity_poly.entity_id
_entity_poly.type
_entity_poly.pdbx_seq_one_letter_code
_entity_poly.pdbx_strand_id
1 'polypeptide(L)'
;MLGELAEPDDGRTLVQKTHGRFFNSTTLATVPAVLLIRNPAKAFISLFKFRTTSSQVTQISYQLFNTSKFHQLVPEYLKKWEMVAMDSLLEKNAPVHLVYYERLNEDPISTLRGILAFLGVPEDERRLNCTRTHLKGPYKREGNREFNPFTTEEQLLMTQAVKRVNQTVQLLGYQPLPHYSIIT
;
A
#
# COMPACT_ATOMS: atom_id res chain seq x y z
N MET A 1 17.98 11.69 6.05
CA MET A 1 17.05 11.88 4.92
C MET A 1 15.73 12.35 5.53
N LEU A 2 15.27 13.56 5.21
CA LEU A 2 14.09 14.17 5.85
C LEU A 2 12.77 13.46 5.48
N GLY A 3 12.76 12.65 4.42
CA GLY A 3 11.66 11.76 4.08
C GLY A 3 10.36 12.53 3.87
N GLU A 4 9.29 12.12 4.56
CA GLU A 4 7.96 12.76 4.46
C GLU A 4 7.95 14.23 4.95
N LEU A 5 9.00 14.68 5.66
CA LEU A 5 9.14 16.06 6.18
C LEU A 5 9.92 17.00 5.24
N ALA A 6 10.43 16.50 4.12
CA ALA A 6 11.09 17.33 3.11
C ALA A 6 10.04 18.06 2.26
N GLU A 7 10.31 19.32 1.92
CA GLU A 7 9.56 20.03 0.88
C GLU A 7 9.81 19.32 -0.46
N PRO A 8 8.77 18.84 -1.15
CA PRO A 8 8.95 18.01 -2.35
C PRO A 8 9.57 18.76 -3.54
N ASP A 9 9.47 20.09 -3.56
CA ASP A 9 9.87 20.98 -4.64
C ASP A 9 11.17 21.76 -4.37
N ASP A 10 11.88 21.44 -3.28
CA ASP A 10 13.12 22.13 -2.89
C ASP A 10 14.35 21.82 -3.77
N GLY A 11 14.15 21.06 -4.86
CA GLY A 11 15.18 20.64 -5.82
C GLY A 11 16.13 19.55 -5.32
N ARG A 12 15.92 19.02 -4.11
CA ARG A 12 16.78 17.98 -3.49
C ARG A 12 16.04 16.66 -3.28
N THR A 13 14.73 16.66 -3.42
CA THR A 13 13.87 15.49 -3.23
C THR A 13 13.76 14.66 -4.51
N LEU A 14 14.28 13.43 -4.48
CA LEU A 14 14.16 12.48 -5.59
C LEU A 14 12.89 11.63 -5.52
N VAL A 15 12.41 11.33 -4.31
CA VAL A 15 11.22 10.50 -4.06
C VAL A 15 10.52 11.01 -2.81
N GLN A 16 9.22 11.28 -2.92
CA GLN A 16 8.34 11.63 -1.81
C GLN A 16 7.38 10.49 -1.49
N LYS A 17 7.21 10.20 -0.20
CA LYS A 17 6.21 9.24 0.30
C LYS A 17 5.05 10.01 0.92
N THR A 18 3.82 9.52 0.72
CA THR A 18 2.62 10.07 1.37
C THR A 18 1.57 8.98 1.55
N HIS A 19 0.64 9.20 2.49
CA HIS A 19 -0.51 8.33 2.78
C HIS A 19 -1.84 9.09 2.68
N GLY A 20 -1.84 10.23 2.01
CA GLY A 20 -2.99 11.14 1.88
C GLY A 20 -3.21 11.57 0.43
N ARG A 21 -4.06 12.57 0.24
CA ARG A 21 -4.34 13.16 -1.08
C ARG A 21 -3.06 13.78 -1.65
N PHE A 22 -2.54 13.16 -2.70
CA PHE A 22 -1.34 13.58 -3.41
C PHE A 22 -1.52 14.93 -4.12
N PHE A 23 -2.76 15.28 -4.49
CA PHE A 23 -3.08 16.29 -5.51
C PHE A 23 -3.58 17.64 -5.00
N ASN A 24 -3.54 17.87 -3.68
CA ASN A 24 -3.82 19.20 -3.15
C ASN A 24 -2.66 20.18 -3.40
N SER A 25 -1.48 19.66 -3.78
CA SER A 25 -0.35 20.46 -4.23
C SER A 25 -0.29 20.47 -5.76
N THR A 26 -0.37 21.65 -6.36
CA THR A 26 -0.30 21.87 -7.81
C THR A 26 1.03 21.38 -8.40
N THR A 27 2.12 21.38 -7.63
CA THR A 27 3.44 20.92 -8.10
C THR A 27 3.56 19.39 -8.08
N LEU A 28 2.94 18.71 -7.12
CA LEU A 28 2.98 17.25 -7.05
C LEU A 28 2.00 16.56 -8.01
N ALA A 29 0.96 17.27 -8.46
CA ALA A 29 -0.06 16.69 -9.31
C ALA A 29 0.40 16.33 -10.72
N THR A 30 1.57 16.82 -11.14
CA THR A 30 2.17 16.51 -12.44
C THR A 30 3.31 15.49 -12.33
N VAL A 31 3.66 15.06 -11.12
CA VAL A 31 4.78 14.13 -10.89
C VAL A 31 4.30 12.69 -11.05
N PRO A 32 5.00 11.86 -11.85
CA PRO A 32 4.70 10.44 -11.96
C PRO A 32 4.67 9.74 -10.59
N ALA A 33 3.63 8.93 -10.35
CA ALA A 33 3.43 8.30 -9.04
C ALA A 33 3.47 6.77 -9.13
N VAL A 34 4.00 6.13 -8.10
CA VAL A 34 3.85 4.68 -7.89
C VAL A 34 2.81 4.45 -6.80
N LEU A 35 1.68 3.86 -7.17
CA LEU A 35 0.61 3.52 -6.24
C LEU A 35 0.77 2.08 -5.75
N LEU A 36 1.02 1.89 -4.45
CA LEU A 36 1.08 0.56 -3.82
C LEU A 36 -0.26 0.23 -3.15
N ILE A 37 -0.99 -0.76 -3.67
CA ILE A 37 -2.22 -1.27 -3.08
C ILE A 37 -1.94 -2.61 -2.38
N ARG A 38 -2.52 -2.79 -1.20
CA ARG A 38 -2.46 -4.02 -0.41
C ARG A 38 -3.87 -4.45 -0.04
N ASN A 39 -4.08 -5.76 0.16
CA ASN A 39 -5.29 -6.29 0.77
C ASN A 39 -5.67 -5.48 2.03
N PRO A 40 -6.88 -4.88 2.08
CA PRO A 40 -7.26 -3.97 3.16
C PRO A 40 -7.29 -4.66 4.52
N ALA A 41 -7.78 -5.90 4.62
CA ALA A 41 -7.79 -6.65 5.88
C ALA A 41 -6.37 -6.82 6.44
N LYS A 42 -5.41 -7.22 5.59
CA LYS A 42 -3.99 -7.36 5.99
C LYS A 42 -3.36 -6.00 6.31
N ALA A 43 -3.75 -4.94 5.61
CA ALA A 43 -3.27 -3.58 5.87
C ALA A 43 -3.77 -3.04 7.22
N PHE A 44 -5.05 -3.27 7.56
CA PHE A 44 -5.66 -2.76 8.79
C PHE A 44 -5.11 -3.46 10.03
N ILE A 45 -4.95 -4.78 9.99
CA ILE A 45 -4.25 -5.52 11.06
C ILE A 45 -2.85 -4.92 11.27
N SER A 46 -2.13 -4.68 10.18
CA SER A 46 -0.78 -4.11 10.24
C SER A 46 -0.74 -2.70 10.82
N LEU A 47 -1.71 -1.85 10.44
CA LEU A 47 -1.82 -0.47 10.90
C LEU A 47 -2.21 -0.40 12.38
N PHE A 48 -3.16 -1.23 12.81
CA PHE A 48 -3.56 -1.31 14.21
C PHE A 48 -2.41 -1.76 15.11
N LYS A 49 -1.66 -2.82 14.70
CA LYS A 49 -0.43 -3.24 15.40
C LYS A 49 0.55 -2.10 15.59
N PHE A 50 0.80 -1.36 14.50
CA PHE A 50 1.70 -0.21 14.52
C PHE A 50 1.20 0.90 15.47
N ARG A 51 -0.08 1.28 15.38
CA ARG A 51 -0.65 2.34 16.25
C ARG A 51 -0.71 1.94 17.72
N THR A 52 -0.85 0.65 18.04
CA THR A 52 -0.91 0.17 19.42
C THR A 52 0.46 0.05 20.07
N THR A 53 1.51 -0.26 19.29
CA THR A 53 2.85 -0.55 19.84
C THR A 53 3.91 0.46 19.49
N SER A 54 3.59 1.42 18.62
CA SER A 54 4.57 2.28 17.92
C SER A 54 5.67 1.46 17.21
N SER A 55 5.41 0.19 16.93
CA SER A 55 6.36 -0.76 16.36
C SER A 55 5.75 -1.50 15.19
N GLN A 56 6.53 -1.61 14.12
CA GLN A 56 6.11 -2.36 12.94
C GLN A 56 6.32 -3.87 13.11
N VAL A 57 7.05 -4.29 14.15
CA VAL A 57 7.55 -5.67 14.31
C VAL A 57 6.92 -6.38 15.52
N THR A 58 6.42 -5.63 16.50
CA THR A 58 5.90 -6.20 17.75
C THR A 58 4.62 -7.00 17.51
N GLN A 59 4.60 -8.23 18.02
CA GLN A 59 3.38 -9.03 18.10
C GLN A 59 2.50 -8.53 19.23
N ILE A 60 1.19 -8.48 19.00
CA ILE A 60 0.21 -8.10 20.01
C ILE A 60 -0.76 -9.23 20.28
N SER A 61 -1.28 -9.29 21.49
CA SER A 61 -2.30 -10.26 21.88
C SER A 61 -3.53 -10.15 20.97
N TYR A 62 -4.08 -11.32 20.60
CA TYR A 62 -5.33 -11.41 19.84
C TYR A 62 -6.46 -10.63 20.50
N GLN A 63 -6.50 -10.61 21.84
CA GLN A 63 -7.54 -9.93 22.61
C GLN A 63 -7.68 -8.43 22.27
N LEU A 64 -6.60 -7.78 21.82
CA LEU A 64 -6.65 -6.36 21.43
C LEU A 64 -7.48 -6.12 20.16
N PHE A 65 -7.59 -7.12 19.30
CA PHE A 65 -8.43 -7.05 18.10
C PHE A 65 -9.91 -7.29 18.40
N ASN A 66 -10.25 -7.93 19.53
CA ASN A 66 -11.63 -8.17 19.94
C ASN A 66 -12.22 -7.01 20.77
N THR A 67 -11.61 -5.81 20.67
CA THR A 67 -12.05 -4.63 21.41
C THR A 67 -12.95 -3.76 20.56
N SER A 68 -13.94 -3.10 21.17
CA SER A 68 -14.77 -2.10 20.48
C SER A 68 -13.94 -1.03 19.78
N LYS A 69 -12.80 -0.66 20.38
CA LYS A 69 -11.83 0.28 19.80
C LYS A 69 -11.28 -0.19 18.44
N PHE A 70 -10.97 -1.47 18.27
CA PHE A 70 -10.51 -1.99 16.98
C PHE A 70 -11.60 -1.83 15.91
N HIS A 71 -12.81 -2.32 16.20
CA HIS A 71 -13.94 -2.29 15.26
C HIS A 71 -14.39 -0.87 14.91
N GLN A 72 -14.36 0.07 15.87
CA GLN A 72 -14.65 1.47 15.62
C GLN A 72 -13.68 2.15 14.62
N LEU A 73 -12.46 1.63 14.48
CA LEU A 73 -11.46 2.16 13.56
C LEU A 73 -11.55 1.56 12.15
N VAL A 74 -12.20 0.40 11.97
CA VAL A 74 -12.29 -0.29 10.67
C VAL A 74 -12.95 0.59 9.60
N PRO A 75 -14.08 1.28 9.85
CA PRO A 75 -14.68 2.16 8.85
C PRO A 75 -13.77 3.34 8.45
N GLU A 76 -13.01 3.91 9.39
CA GLU A 76 -12.07 5.00 9.11
C GLU A 76 -10.93 4.49 8.21
N TYR A 77 -10.37 3.32 8.52
CA TYR A 77 -9.30 2.72 7.73
C TYR A 77 -9.77 2.35 6.33
N LEU A 78 -10.99 1.82 6.21
CA LEU A 78 -11.57 1.48 4.91
C LEU A 78 -11.80 2.72 4.06
N LYS A 79 -12.41 3.77 4.64
CA LYS A 79 -12.60 5.05 3.95
C LYS A 79 -11.27 5.62 3.46
N LYS A 80 -10.23 5.58 4.30
CA LYS A 80 -8.91 6.09 3.93
C LYS A 80 -8.25 5.24 2.83
N TRP A 81 -8.31 3.92 2.94
CA TRP A 81 -7.76 3.01 1.93
C TRP A 81 -8.41 3.23 0.56
N GLU A 82 -9.74 3.30 0.53
CA GLU A 82 -10.49 3.50 -0.71
C GLU A 82 -10.25 4.90 -1.29
N MET A 83 -10.25 5.94 -0.44
CA MET A 83 -9.96 7.31 -0.86
C MET A 83 -8.59 7.42 -1.52
N VAL A 84 -7.53 6.91 -0.87
CA VAL A 84 -6.16 6.98 -1.44
C VAL A 84 -6.09 6.21 -2.76
N ALA A 85 -6.69 5.01 -2.83
CA ALA A 85 -6.68 4.24 -4.07
C ALA A 85 -7.43 4.98 -5.21
N MET A 86 -8.64 5.46 -4.95
CA MET A 86 -9.46 6.13 -5.96
C MET A 86 -8.88 7.47 -6.39
N ASP A 87 -8.46 8.31 -5.44
CA ASP A 87 -7.89 9.62 -5.75
C ASP A 87 -6.61 9.48 -6.59
N SER A 88 -5.75 8.50 -6.28
CA SER A 88 -4.56 8.20 -7.08
C SER A 88 -4.89 7.62 -8.46
N LEU A 89 -5.84 6.70 -8.57
CA LEU A 89 -6.22 6.10 -9.86
C LEU A 89 -6.90 7.09 -10.81
N LEU A 90 -7.67 8.03 -10.26
CA LEU A 90 -8.47 8.97 -11.04
C LEU A 90 -7.74 10.29 -11.33
N GLU A 91 -6.50 10.43 -10.88
CA GLU A 91 -5.67 11.56 -11.27
C GLU A 91 -5.36 11.52 -12.77
N LYS A 92 -5.53 12.67 -13.42
CA LYS A 92 -5.34 12.82 -14.87
C LYS A 92 -4.10 13.63 -15.22
N ASN A 93 -3.54 14.36 -14.25
CA ASN A 93 -2.42 15.28 -14.46
C ASN A 93 -1.06 14.57 -14.42
N ALA A 94 -0.98 13.32 -13.92
CA ALA A 94 0.24 12.53 -13.89
C ALA A 94 -0.02 11.05 -14.17
N PRO A 95 0.95 10.36 -14.82
CA PRO A 95 0.85 8.93 -15.00
C PRO A 95 1.06 8.20 -13.66
N VAL A 96 0.37 7.07 -13.49
CA VAL A 96 0.46 6.24 -12.28
C VAL A 96 0.92 4.84 -12.65
N HIS A 97 1.91 4.33 -11.93
CA HIS A 97 2.29 2.93 -11.99
C HIS A 97 1.70 2.18 -10.81
N LEU A 98 0.90 1.15 -11.10
CA LEU A 98 0.18 0.40 -10.10
C LEU A 98 0.96 -0.83 -9.64
N VAL A 99 1.20 -0.92 -8.34
CA VAL A 99 1.90 -2.04 -7.69
C VAL A 99 0.97 -2.70 -6.68
N TYR A 100 0.89 -4.02 -6.74
CA TYR A 100 0.17 -4.82 -5.75
C TYR A 100 1.15 -5.42 -4.76
N TYR A 101 0.93 -5.18 -3.47
CA TYR A 101 1.79 -5.68 -2.41
C TYR A 101 1.94 -7.20 -2.45
N GLU A 102 0.87 -7.92 -2.78
CA GLU A 102 0.89 -9.38 -2.86
C GLU A 102 1.84 -9.87 -3.97
N ARG A 103 1.78 -9.26 -5.17
CA ARG A 103 2.70 -9.58 -6.28
C ARG A 103 4.13 -9.11 -6.01
N LEU A 104 4.28 -7.93 -5.39
CA LEU A 104 5.57 -7.44 -4.93
C LEU A 104 6.23 -8.42 -3.96
N ASN A 105 5.45 -9.04 -3.08
CA ASN A 105 5.97 -10.02 -2.12
C ASN A 105 6.35 -11.36 -2.78
N GLU A 106 5.66 -11.74 -3.86
CA GLU A 106 5.94 -12.95 -4.65
C GLU A 106 7.19 -12.78 -5.52
N ASP A 107 7.28 -11.70 -6.29
CA ASP A 107 8.45 -11.37 -7.12
C ASP A 107 8.86 -9.89 -6.99
N PRO A 108 9.68 -9.58 -5.96
CA PRO A 108 10.14 -8.23 -5.71
C PRO A 108 11.00 -7.65 -6.85
N ILE A 109 11.78 -8.49 -7.53
CA ILE A 109 12.72 -8.03 -8.55
C ILE A 109 11.98 -7.70 -9.85
N SER A 110 11.03 -8.54 -10.27
CA SER A 110 10.18 -8.20 -11.42
C SER A 110 9.36 -6.93 -11.17
N THR A 111 8.84 -6.76 -9.94
CA THR A 111 8.11 -5.54 -9.59
C THR A 111 9.01 -4.30 -9.63
N LEU A 112 10.25 -4.42 -9.14
CA LEU A 112 11.22 -3.32 -9.19
C LEU A 112 11.57 -2.94 -10.65
N ARG A 113 11.73 -3.92 -11.54
CA ARG A 113 11.94 -3.65 -12.98
C ARG A 113 10.78 -2.86 -13.58
N GLY A 114 9.54 -3.23 -13.27
CA GLY A 114 8.35 -2.50 -13.72
C GLY A 114 8.37 -1.03 -13.27
N ILE A 115 8.76 -0.77 -12.02
CA ILE A 115 8.91 0.58 -11.48
C ILE A 115 10.03 1.35 -12.19
N LEU A 116 11.19 0.72 -12.41
CA LEU A 116 12.32 1.36 -13.10
C LEU A 116 11.96 1.74 -14.54
N ALA A 117 11.31 0.83 -15.27
CA ALA A 117 10.83 1.08 -16.63
C ALA A 117 9.83 2.23 -16.67
N PHE A 118 8.88 2.28 -15.72
CA PHE A 118 7.95 3.40 -15.59
C PHE A 118 8.64 4.74 -15.34
N LEU A 119 9.67 4.75 -14.51
CA LEU A 119 10.44 5.96 -14.19
C LEU A 119 11.48 6.33 -15.25
N GLY A 120 11.63 5.54 -16.33
CA GLY A 120 12.66 5.75 -17.35
C GLY A 120 14.08 5.54 -16.83
N VAL A 121 14.26 4.79 -15.74
CA VAL A 121 15.57 4.51 -15.15
C VAL A 121 16.11 3.22 -15.77
N PRO A 122 17.31 3.24 -16.41
CA PRO A 122 17.87 2.05 -17.01
C PRO A 122 18.19 0.99 -15.95
N GLU A 123 17.94 -0.27 -16.29
CA GLU A 123 18.27 -1.39 -15.42
C GLU A 123 19.79 -1.54 -15.27
N ASP A 124 20.23 -1.84 -14.05
CA ASP A 124 21.60 -2.23 -13.74
C ASP A 124 21.54 -3.58 -13.03
N GLU A 125 21.90 -4.65 -13.76
CA GLU A 125 21.84 -6.02 -13.26
C GLU A 125 22.73 -6.25 -12.03
N ARG A 126 23.84 -5.51 -11.90
CA ARG A 126 24.69 -5.59 -10.70
C ARG A 126 23.93 -5.03 -9.49
N ARG A 127 23.22 -3.90 -9.66
CA ARG A 127 22.39 -3.32 -8.60
C ARG A 127 21.17 -4.19 -8.29
N LEU A 128 20.49 -4.73 -9.29
CA LEU A 128 19.37 -5.65 -9.11
C LEU A 128 19.79 -6.93 -8.37
N ASN A 129 20.96 -7.49 -8.68
CA ASN A 129 21.51 -8.63 -7.97
C ASN A 129 21.87 -8.29 -6.51
N CYS A 130 22.44 -7.11 -6.27
CA CYS A 130 22.64 -6.62 -4.90
C CYS A 130 21.30 -6.48 -4.16
N THR A 131 20.28 -5.89 -4.77
CA THR A 131 18.95 -5.78 -4.15
C THR A 131 18.34 -7.16 -3.85
N ARG A 132 18.52 -8.15 -4.73
CA ARG A 132 18.03 -9.53 -4.55
C ARG A 132 18.56 -10.17 -3.27
N THR A 133 19.81 -9.90 -2.90
CA THR A 133 20.40 -10.42 -1.65
C THR A 133 20.01 -9.61 -0.41
N HIS A 134 19.40 -8.43 -0.58
CA HIS A 134 19.01 -7.50 0.48
C HIS A 134 17.50 -7.22 0.55
N LEU A 135 16.67 -8.17 0.09
CA LEU A 135 15.19 -8.04 0.12
C LEU A 135 14.60 -8.06 1.54
N LYS A 136 15.38 -8.48 2.54
CA LYS A 136 14.96 -8.51 3.94
C LYS A 136 15.44 -7.24 4.65
N GLY A 137 14.50 -6.39 5.06
CA GLY A 137 14.76 -5.23 5.91
C GLY A 137 14.47 -5.49 7.40
N PRO A 138 14.80 -4.53 8.29
CA PRO A 138 14.64 -4.65 9.74
C PRO A 138 13.18 -4.72 10.21
N TYR A 139 12.23 -4.39 9.33
CA TYR A 139 10.80 -4.36 9.63
C TYR A 139 10.06 -5.65 9.21
N LYS A 140 10.78 -6.71 8.84
CA LYS A 140 10.17 -7.97 8.40
C LYS A 140 9.66 -8.77 9.62
N ARG A 141 8.44 -9.29 9.49
CA ARG A 141 7.78 -10.12 10.52
C ARG A 141 7.99 -11.59 10.20
N GLU A 142 8.34 -12.40 11.19
CA GLU A 142 8.23 -13.86 11.10
C GLU A 142 6.76 -14.28 11.26
N GLY A 143 6.41 -15.41 10.62
CA GLY A 143 5.05 -15.89 10.34
C GLY A 143 3.94 -15.41 11.27
N ASN A 144 3.02 -14.61 10.74
CA ASN A 144 1.72 -14.47 11.38
C ASN A 144 0.90 -15.73 11.07
N ARG A 145 0.33 -16.35 12.10
CA ARG A 145 -0.84 -17.21 11.90
C ARG A 145 -1.90 -16.40 11.15
N GLU A 146 -2.49 -17.03 10.13
CA GLU A 146 -3.63 -16.47 9.44
C GLU A 146 -4.77 -16.32 10.46
N PHE A 147 -5.22 -15.09 10.66
CA PHE A 147 -6.17 -14.74 11.70
C PHE A 147 -7.03 -13.58 11.21
N ASN A 148 -8.34 -13.71 11.36
CA ASN A 148 -9.35 -12.77 10.89
C ASN A 148 -10.10 -12.16 12.09
N PRO A 149 -9.80 -10.89 12.47
CA PRO A 149 -10.52 -10.20 13.54
C PRO A 149 -11.81 -9.54 13.11
N PHE A 150 -12.13 -9.56 11.83
CA PHE A 150 -13.20 -8.72 11.30
C PHE A 150 -14.54 -9.41 11.44
N THR A 151 -15.58 -8.64 11.75
CA THR A 151 -16.96 -9.14 11.70
C THR A 151 -17.36 -9.43 10.25
N THR A 152 -18.42 -10.23 10.05
CA THR A 152 -18.96 -10.50 8.71
C THR A 152 -19.36 -9.22 7.98
N GLU A 153 -19.89 -8.24 8.70
CA GLU A 153 -20.25 -6.93 8.14
C GLU A 153 -19.01 -6.16 7.67
N GLU A 154 -17.96 -6.10 8.48
CA GLU A 154 -16.70 -5.46 8.11
C GLU A 154 -16.05 -6.13 6.89
N GLN A 155 -16.08 -7.47 6.84
CA GLN A 155 -15.59 -8.24 5.69
C GLN A 155 -16.38 -7.94 4.42
N LEU A 156 -17.71 -7.82 4.51
CA LEU A 156 -18.57 -7.44 3.39
C LEU A 156 -18.24 -6.03 2.89
N LEU A 157 -18.10 -5.05 3.80
CA LEU A 157 -17.73 -3.68 3.45
C LEU A 157 -16.37 -3.61 2.74
N MET A 158 -15.37 -4.33 3.26
CA MET A 158 -14.05 -4.43 2.62
C MET A 158 -14.14 -5.08 1.24
N THR A 159 -14.90 -6.15 1.09
CA THR A 159 -15.11 -6.85 -0.19
C THR A 159 -15.75 -5.92 -1.22
N GLN A 160 -16.75 -5.13 -0.81
CA GLN A 160 -17.38 -4.14 -1.69
C GLN A 160 -16.43 -3.03 -2.11
N ALA A 161 -15.60 -2.51 -1.18
CA ALA A 161 -14.59 -1.49 -1.51
C ALA A 161 -13.54 -2.03 -2.49
N VAL A 162 -13.05 -3.26 -2.26
CA VAL A 162 -12.12 -3.94 -3.18
C VAL A 162 -12.75 -4.10 -4.56
N LYS A 163 -14.03 -4.49 -4.63
CA LYS A 163 -14.75 -4.60 -5.90
C LYS A 163 -14.79 -3.26 -6.63
N ARG A 164 -15.13 -2.15 -5.94
CA ARG A 164 -15.16 -0.81 -6.53
C ARG A 164 -13.78 -0.39 -7.07
N VAL A 165 -12.74 -0.53 -6.26
CA VAL A 165 -11.36 -0.20 -6.69
C VAL A 165 -10.95 -1.08 -7.87
N ASN A 166 -11.22 -2.39 -7.83
CA ASN A 166 -10.86 -3.30 -8.91
C ASN A 166 -11.60 -3.00 -10.22
N GLN A 167 -12.84 -2.52 -10.15
CA GLN A 167 -13.57 -2.06 -11.33
C GLN A 167 -12.88 -0.87 -11.97
N THR A 168 -12.50 0.15 -11.18
CA THR A 168 -11.75 1.31 -11.66
C THR A 168 -10.40 0.91 -12.26
N VAL A 169 -9.64 0.05 -11.58
CA VAL A 169 -8.35 -0.51 -12.05
C VAL A 169 -8.49 -1.13 -13.45
N GLN A 170 -9.50 -1.97 -13.65
CA GLN A 170 -9.73 -2.64 -14.93
C GLN A 170 -10.21 -1.67 -16.02
N LEU A 171 -11.07 -0.70 -15.67
CA LEU A 171 -11.52 0.34 -16.62
C LEU A 171 -10.36 1.19 -17.14
N LEU A 172 -9.33 1.40 -16.32
CA LEU A 172 -8.10 2.11 -16.69
C LEU A 172 -7.07 1.22 -17.41
N GLY A 173 -7.39 -0.05 -17.66
CA GLY A 173 -6.53 -0.99 -18.40
C GLY A 173 -5.41 -1.62 -17.58
N TYR A 174 -5.39 -1.44 -16.25
CA TYR A 174 -4.43 -2.14 -15.39
C TYR A 174 -4.86 -3.60 -15.18
N GLN A 175 -3.87 -4.44 -14.84
CA GLN A 175 -4.14 -5.81 -14.40
C GLN A 175 -5.06 -5.80 -13.17
N PRO A 176 -6.03 -6.70 -13.04
CA PRO A 176 -6.93 -6.71 -11.89
C PRO A 176 -6.19 -6.89 -10.57
N LEU A 177 -6.80 -6.42 -9.48
CA LEU A 177 -6.35 -6.70 -8.12
C LEU A 177 -6.26 -8.23 -7.91
N PRO A 178 -5.27 -8.71 -7.14
CA PRO A 178 -5.22 -10.11 -6.73
C PRO A 178 -6.51 -10.52 -5.98
N HIS A 179 -6.80 -11.82 -5.97
CA HIS A 179 -7.89 -12.31 -5.14
C HIS A 179 -7.57 -12.06 -3.66
N TYR A 180 -8.38 -11.22 -3.02
CA TYR A 180 -8.27 -10.91 -1.60
C TYR A 180 -9.25 -11.80 -0.84
N SER A 181 -8.74 -12.87 -0.23
CA SER A 181 -9.47 -13.66 0.75
C SER A 181 -9.73 -12.79 1.99
N ILE A 182 -10.88 -12.12 2.00
CA ILE A 182 -11.37 -11.30 3.12
C ILE A 182 -12.39 -12.09 3.93
N ILE A 183 -13.10 -13.00 3.26
CA ILE A 183 -14.04 -13.95 3.84
C ILE A 183 -13.31 -15.27 4.02
N THR A 184 -13.25 -15.75 5.26
CA THR A 184 -12.87 -17.12 5.64
C THR A 184 -14.08 -17.80 6.23
#